data_AF-F8GDY0-F1
#
_entry.id   AF-F8GDY0-F1
#
_cell.length_a   1.000
_cell.length_b   1.000
_cell.length_c   1.000
_cell.angle_alpha   90.00
_cell.angle_beta   90.00
_cell.angle_gamma   90.00
#
_symmetry.space_group_name_H-M   'P 1'
#
loop_
_entity.id
_entity.type
_entity.pdbx_description
1 polymer ?
#
loop_
_entity_poly.entity_id
_entity_poly.type
_entity_poly.pdbx_seq_one_letter_code
_entity_poly.pdbx_strand_id
1 'polypeptide(L)'
;MTLQKIKSIHGKDEYVLLPVAIYRALKDQIEKELAACETSQSAEQAYEPFILEDYVDNPVALARIKAGITQEQLAQRLGVSQAYVSQLERRSHLTNKMLERVRIAIREED
;
A
#
# COMPACT_ATOMS: atom_id res chain seq x y z
N MET A 1 -13.67 -10.08 -20.96
CA MET A 1 -15.02 -10.32 -20.38
C MET A 1 -14.83 -11.09 -19.09
N THR A 2 -15.21 -10.51 -17.96
CA THR A 2 -15.14 -11.14 -16.62
C THR A 2 -16.49 -11.78 -16.31
N LEU A 3 -16.52 -13.11 -16.20
CA LEU A 3 -17.72 -13.85 -15.77
C LEU A 3 -17.86 -13.72 -14.25
N GLN A 4 -19.03 -13.30 -13.78
CA GLN A 4 -19.34 -13.31 -12.35
C GLN A 4 -19.55 -14.76 -11.91
N LYS A 5 -18.81 -15.17 -10.87
CA LYS A 5 -18.78 -16.54 -10.35
C LYS A 5 -19.39 -16.55 -8.96
N ILE A 6 -20.23 -17.53 -8.68
CA ILE A 6 -20.71 -17.80 -7.31
C ILE A 6 -19.79 -18.89 -6.74
N LYS A 7 -19.27 -18.69 -5.54
CA LYS A 7 -18.50 -19.73 -4.85
C LYS A 7 -19.46 -20.61 -4.05
N SER A 8 -19.42 -21.90 -4.32
CA SER A 8 -20.05 -22.91 -3.46
C SER A 8 -19.50 -22.84 -2.03
N ILE A 9 -20.21 -23.41 -1.05
CA ILE A 9 -19.70 -23.57 0.33
C ILE A 9 -18.38 -24.35 0.42
N HIS A 10 -18.04 -25.09 -0.64
CA HIS A 10 -16.78 -25.82 -0.78
C HIS A 10 -15.74 -25.10 -1.67
N GLY A 11 -15.96 -23.82 -1.98
CA GLY A 11 -15.01 -22.97 -2.72
C GLY A 11 -14.89 -23.25 -4.21
N LYS A 12 -15.75 -24.11 -4.78
CA LYS A 12 -15.79 -24.39 -6.22
C LYS A 12 -16.63 -23.35 -6.96
N ASP A 13 -16.23 -23.06 -8.19
CA ASP A 13 -16.97 -22.17 -9.08
C ASP A 13 -18.30 -22.82 -9.49
N GLU A 14 -19.41 -22.15 -9.15
CA GLU A 14 -20.75 -22.52 -9.59
C GLU A 14 -21.31 -21.44 -10.52
N TYR A 15 -22.10 -21.90 -11.49
CA TYR A 15 -22.71 -21.08 -12.53
C TYR A 15 -24.22 -21.27 -12.51
N VAL A 16 -24.96 -20.17 -12.61
CA VAL A 16 -26.43 -20.19 -12.69
C VAL A 16 -26.85 -19.83 -14.11
N LEU A 17 -27.63 -20.72 -14.73
CA LEU A 17 -28.27 -20.46 -16.02
C LEU A 17 -29.67 -19.91 -15.78
N LEU A 18 -29.88 -18.64 -16.13
CA LEU A 18 -31.17 -17.98 -15.98
C LEU A 18 -31.85 -17.83 -17.35
N PRO A 19 -33.07 -18.36 -17.55
CA PRO A 19 -33.83 -18.12 -18.77
C PRO A 19 -33.98 -16.61 -19.03
N VAL A 20 -33.81 -16.21 -20.29
CA VAL A 20 -33.74 -14.78 -20.69
C VAL A 20 -35.00 -14.01 -20.29
N ALA A 21 -36.17 -14.65 -20.34
CA ALA A 21 -37.42 -14.03 -19.90
C ALA A 21 -37.42 -13.68 -18.40
N ILE A 22 -36.88 -14.56 -17.57
CA ILE A 22 -36.76 -14.36 -16.12
C ILE A 22 -35.72 -13.28 -15.82
N TYR A 23 -34.58 -13.32 -16.50
CA TYR A 23 -33.56 -12.26 -16.37
C TYR A 23 -34.15 -10.88 -16.66
N ARG A 24 -34.89 -10.73 -17.77
CA ARG A 24 -35.50 -9.45 -18.14
C ARG A 24 -36.52 -8.96 -17.11
N ALA A 25 -37.30 -9.86 -16.53
CA ALA A 25 -38.28 -9.50 -15.49
C ALA A 25 -37.60 -9.06 -14.18
N LEU A 26 -36.44 -9.63 -13.85
CA LEU A 26 -35.70 -9.33 -12.62
C LEU A 26 -34.65 -8.23 -12.80
N LYS A 27 -34.36 -7.82 -14.04
CA LYS A 27 -33.25 -6.92 -14.37
C LYS A 27 -33.28 -5.63 -13.55
N ASP A 28 -34.44 -4.98 -13.48
CA ASP A 28 -34.57 -3.68 -12.77
C ASP A 28 -34.33 -3.82 -11.27
N GLN A 29 -34.75 -4.95 -10.68
CA GLN A 29 -34.49 -5.26 -9.27
C GLN A 29 -33.01 -5.54 -9.04
N ILE A 30 -32.38 -6.31 -9.93
CA ILE A 30 -30.94 -6.61 -9.86
C ILE A 30 -30.12 -5.32 -9.94
N GLU A 31 -30.43 -4.42 -10.88
CA GLU A 31 -29.72 -3.13 -11.03
C GLU A 31 -29.89 -2.24 -9.79
N LYS A 32 -31.09 -2.20 -9.21
CA LYS A 32 -31.35 -1.42 -7.99
C LYS A 32 -30.58 -1.94 -6.77
N GLU A 33 -30.56 -3.26 -6.56
CA GLU A 33 -29.82 -3.88 -5.45
C GLU A 33 -28.30 -3.75 -5.67
N LEU A 34 -27.81 -3.88 -6.90
CA LEU A 34 -26.41 -3.64 -7.23
C LEU A 34 -26.00 -2.20 -6.92
N ALA A 35 -26.79 -1.20 -7.30
CA ALA A 35 -26.50 0.19 -6.97
C ALA A 35 -26.46 0.44 -5.45
N ALA A 36 -27.37 -0.19 -4.69
CA ALA A 36 -27.37 -0.10 -3.23
C ALA A 36 -26.11 -0.74 -2.61
N CYS A 37 -25.68 -1.90 -3.14
CA CYS A 37 -24.45 -2.58 -2.77
C CYS A 37 -23.19 -1.80 -3.17
N GLU A 38 -23.15 -1.16 -4.34
CA GLU A 38 -22.02 -0.33 -4.77
C GLU A 38 -21.88 0.93 -3.91
N THR A 39 -23.00 1.52 -3.49
CA THR A 39 -22.99 2.68 -2.58
C THR A 39 -22.46 2.29 -1.19
N SER A 40 -22.67 1.05 -0.76
CA SER A 40 -22.13 0.52 0.50
C SER A 40 -20.70 -0.04 0.35
N GLN A 41 -20.33 -0.59 -0.81
CA GLN A 41 -18.98 -1.03 -1.16
C GLN A 41 -18.04 0.13 -1.50
N SER A 42 -18.54 1.32 -1.84
CA SER A 42 -17.73 2.53 -2.01
C SER A 42 -17.06 2.98 -0.71
N ALA A 43 -17.50 2.46 0.45
CA ALA A 43 -16.79 2.63 1.72
C ALA A 43 -15.68 1.57 1.94
N GLU A 44 -15.75 0.41 1.27
CA GLU A 44 -14.87 -0.76 1.49
C GLU A 44 -13.93 -1.08 0.30
N GLN A 45 -14.07 -0.42 -0.85
CA GLN A 45 -12.91 -0.08 -1.68
C GLN A 45 -12.15 1.06 -0.99
N ALA A 46 -11.92 0.89 0.30
CA ALA A 46 -11.15 1.76 1.14
C ALA A 46 -9.76 1.77 0.53
N TYR A 47 -9.41 2.89 -0.09
CA TYR A 47 -8.04 3.21 -0.41
C TYR A 47 -7.25 3.08 0.89
N GLU A 48 -6.57 1.95 1.08
CA GLU A 48 -5.73 1.77 2.25
C GLU A 48 -4.60 2.79 2.14
N PRO A 49 -4.44 3.68 3.14
CA PRO A 49 -3.36 4.64 3.14
C PRO A 49 -2.04 3.91 2.95
N PHE A 50 -1.21 4.37 2.03
CA PHE A 50 0.15 3.87 1.92
C PHE A 50 0.96 4.35 3.13
N ILE A 51 1.05 3.50 4.15
CA ILE A 51 1.85 3.73 5.36
C ILE A 51 3.25 3.22 5.07
N LEU A 52 4.21 4.14 4.96
CA LEU A 52 5.59 3.81 4.58
C LEU A 52 6.27 2.88 5.60
N GLU A 53 5.89 2.99 6.87
CA GLU A 53 6.34 2.17 7.99
C GLU A 53 6.11 0.67 7.75
N ASP A 54 5.08 0.31 6.97
CA ASP A 54 4.74 -1.09 6.71
C ASP A 54 5.66 -1.74 5.65
N TYR A 55 6.46 -0.93 4.94
CA TYR A 55 7.30 -1.37 3.83
C TYR A 55 8.79 -1.12 4.07
N VAL A 56 9.16 -0.35 5.09
CA VAL A 56 10.54 0.07 5.35
C VAL A 56 10.93 -0.19 6.80
N ASP A 57 11.60 -1.31 7.04
CA ASP A 57 12.07 -1.70 8.38
C ASP A 57 13.20 -0.80 8.90
N ASN A 58 14.02 -0.24 8.00
CA ASN A 58 15.21 0.49 8.40
C ASN A 58 14.86 1.93 8.80
N PRO A 59 15.13 2.35 10.06
CA PRO A 59 14.75 3.67 10.55
C PRO A 59 15.49 4.81 9.85
N VAL A 60 16.68 4.57 9.29
CA VAL A 60 17.43 5.57 8.52
C VAL A 60 16.80 5.76 7.15
N ALA A 61 16.47 4.67 6.46
CA ALA A 61 15.78 4.75 5.17
C ALA A 61 14.41 5.44 5.34
N LEU A 62 13.68 5.10 6.40
CA LEU A 62 12.40 5.70 6.73
C LEU A 62 12.52 7.20 7.02
N ALA A 63 13.49 7.61 7.85
CA ALA A 63 13.75 9.03 8.12
C ALA A 63 14.13 9.80 6.85
N ARG A 64 14.96 9.18 5.99
CA ARG A 64 15.38 9.76 4.71
C ARG A 64 14.21 10.00 3.76
N ILE A 65 13.34 8.99 3.60
CA ILE A 65 12.18 9.07 2.71
C ILE A 65 11.17 10.10 3.25
N LYS A 66 10.94 10.14 4.57
CA LYS A 66 10.10 11.17 5.20
C LYS A 66 10.64 12.58 5.00
N ALA A 67 11.96 12.74 4.95
CA ALA A 67 12.61 14.01 4.65
C ALA A 67 12.67 14.34 3.15
N GLY A 68 12.25 13.43 2.27
CA GLY A 68 12.25 13.65 0.82
C GLY A 68 13.64 13.71 0.16
N ILE A 69 14.69 13.24 0.84
CA ILE A 69 16.07 13.32 0.34
C ILE A 69 16.57 12.00 -0.28
N THR A 70 17.54 12.09 -1.18
CA THR A 70 18.20 10.93 -1.80
C THR A 70 19.30 10.36 -0.90
N GLN A 71 19.75 9.13 -1.19
CA GLN A 71 20.89 8.53 -0.48
C GLN A 71 22.18 9.35 -0.67
N GLU A 72 22.36 9.97 -1.83
CA GLU A 72 23.52 10.83 -2.12
C GLU A 72 23.50 12.10 -1.28
N GLN A 73 22.33 12.74 -1.16
CA GLN A 73 22.17 13.93 -0.31
C GLN A 73 22.41 13.59 1.16
N LEU A 74 21.86 12.48 1.66
CA LEU A 74 22.13 12.03 3.02
C LEU A 74 23.62 11.72 3.23
N ALA A 75 24.29 11.12 2.24
CA ALA A 75 25.71 10.83 2.29
C ALA A 75 26.56 12.10 2.35
N GLN A 76 26.23 13.12 1.54
CA GLN A 76 26.87 14.43 1.56
C GLN A 76 26.72 15.10 2.93
N ARG A 77 25.52 15.10 3.52
CA ARG A 77 25.28 15.69 4.85
C ARG A 77 26.01 14.96 5.98
N LEU A 78 26.16 13.63 5.85
CA LEU A 78 26.91 12.83 6.82
C LEU A 78 28.43 12.84 6.61
N GLY A 79 28.92 13.38 5.48
CA GLY A 79 30.32 13.35 5.08
C GLY A 79 30.82 11.92 4.79
N VAL A 80 29.97 11.05 4.26
CA VAL A 80 30.27 9.63 3.97
C VAL A 80 29.99 9.31 2.50
N SER A 81 30.37 8.11 2.04
CA SER A 81 30.06 7.68 0.69
C SER A 81 28.60 7.21 0.56
N GLN A 82 28.02 7.35 -0.64
CA GLN A 82 26.67 6.83 -0.92
C GLN A 82 26.57 5.31 -0.72
N ALA A 83 27.64 4.57 -1.03
CA ALA A 83 27.73 3.14 -0.75
C ALA A 83 27.63 2.82 0.75
N TYR A 84 28.19 3.67 1.62
CA TYR A 84 28.07 3.51 3.07
C TYR A 84 26.63 3.70 3.54
N VAL A 85 25.91 4.69 3.01
CA VAL A 85 24.47 4.90 3.28
C VAL A 85 23.65 3.70 2.80
N SER A 86 23.93 3.18 1.61
CA SER A 86 23.25 1.97 1.11
C SER A 86 23.49 0.74 2.02
N GLN A 87 24.71 0.55 2.52
CA GLN A 87 24.99 -0.50 3.50
C GLN A 87 24.28 -0.25 4.83
N LEU A 88 24.16 1.02 5.26
CA LEU A 88 23.48 1.41 6.49
C LEU A 88 21.98 1.09 6.42
N GLU A 89 21.34 1.36 5.29
CA GLU A 89 19.92 1.08 5.04
C GLU A 89 19.60 -0.43 4.92
N ARG A 90 20.61 -1.27 4.63
CA ARG A 90 20.46 -2.74 4.60
C ARG A 90 20.67 -3.43 5.94
N ARG A 91 21.23 -2.74 6.94
CA ARG A 91 21.46 -3.33 8.27
C ARG A 91 20.18 -3.35 9.09
N SER A 92 19.94 -4.44 9.81
CA SER A 92 18.82 -4.59 10.75
C SER A 92 19.06 -3.89 12.09
N HIS A 93 20.32 -3.72 12.49
CA HIS A 93 20.71 -3.11 13.76
C HIS A 93 21.59 -1.89 13.53
N LEU A 94 21.16 -0.77 14.12
CA LEU A 94 21.86 0.50 14.09
C LEU A 94 22.10 0.98 15.52
N THR A 95 23.23 1.65 15.74
CA THR A 95 23.55 2.22 17.05
C THR A 95 22.78 3.52 17.26
N ASN A 96 22.36 3.78 18.51
CA ASN A 96 21.67 5.04 18.86
C ASN A 96 22.47 6.28 18.45
N LYS A 97 23.81 6.23 18.57
CA LYS A 97 24.70 7.32 18.13
C LYS A 97 24.57 7.61 16.63
N MET A 98 24.38 6.58 15.80
CA MET A 98 24.21 6.76 14.37
C MET A 98 22.85 7.34 14.01
N LEU A 99 21.78 6.86 14.67
CA LEU A 99 20.43 7.41 14.48
C LEU A 99 20.36 8.88 14.84
N GLU A 100 21.05 9.29 15.91
CA GLU A 100 21.12 10.69 16.31
C GLU A 100 21.87 11.54 15.28
N ARG A 101 23.00 11.06 14.77
CA ARG A 101 23.72 11.74 13.68
C ARG A 101 22.86 11.91 12.43
N VAL A 102 22.10 10.89 12.05
CA VAL A 102 21.17 10.94 10.90
C VAL A 102 20.06 11.95 11.16
N ARG A 103 19.48 11.99 12.36
CA ARG A 103 18.46 12.98 12.72
C ARG A 103 18.97 14.41 12.61
N ILE A 104 20.17 14.68 13.11
CA ILE A 104 20.79 16.01 13.02
C ILE A 104 21.02 16.38 11.55
N ALA A 105 21.62 15.49 10.76
CA ALA A 105 21.87 15.71 9.34
C ALA A 105 20.59 15.96 8.52
N ILE A 106 19.44 15.40 8.94
CA ILE A 106 18.16 15.63 8.27
C ILE A 106 17.54 16.97 8.67
N ARG A 107 17.72 17.42 9.92
CA ARG A 107 17.10 18.64 10.49
C ARG A 107 17.79 19.95 10.15
N GLU A 108 19.02 19.95 9.64
CA GLU A 108 19.79 21.18 9.39
C GLU A 108 19.28 22.07 8.23
N GLU A 109 18.09 21.81 7.67
CA GLU A 109 17.50 22.58 6.56
C GLU A 109 16.01 22.96 6.75
N ASP A 110 15.53 23.07 7.99
CA ASP A 110 14.29 23.81 8.31
C ASP A 110 14.59 25.26 8.75
#